data_AF-A0A2A5W4P7-F1
#
_entry.id   AF-A0A2A5W4P7-F1
#
_cell.length_a   1.000
_cell.length_b   1.000
_cell.length_c   1.000
_cell.angle_alpha   90.00
_cell.angle_beta   90.00
_cell.angle_gamma   90.00
#
_symmetry.space_group_name_H-M   'P 1'
#
loop_
_entity.id
_entity.type
_entity.pdbx_description
1 polymer ?
#
loop_
_entity_poly.entity_id
_entity_poly.type
_entity_poly.pdbx_seq_one_letter_code
_entity_poly.pdbx_strand_id
1 'polypeptide(L)'
;MKVFTFSPLPCRMASVKFWARCTSLLSAASISLQACFITEPALSPQPSLIPEQGLEYFVYERLDLASFRNSFGPLRSQSIRYFCDLGIAPTKAANGLLEIEMSDWYYRVRVINRGDFNRDGLEDLYIEFIDAAKHGSYQRTDLYLITRYHADSDLIAIAFEPAL
;
A
#
# COMPACT_ATOMS: atom_id res chain seq x y z
N MET A 1 -29.13 0.43 53.68
CA MET A 1 -30.34 -0.35 54.01
C MET A 1 -30.55 -1.42 52.95
N LYS A 2 -30.83 -2.65 53.39
CA LYS A 2 -31.19 -3.89 52.67
C LYS A 2 -30.11 -4.61 51.83
N VAL A 3 -29.40 -5.46 52.58
CA VAL A 3 -28.88 -6.79 52.22
C VAL A 3 -30.04 -7.77 51.99
N PHE A 4 -29.92 -8.69 51.02
CA PHE A 4 -30.45 -10.07 50.99
C PHE A 4 -29.62 -10.86 49.94
N THR A 5 -28.63 -11.71 50.30
CA THR A 5 -28.67 -13.14 50.70
C THR A 5 -29.30 -14.07 49.64
N PHE A 6 -28.53 -14.91 48.92
CA PHE A 6 -27.95 -16.25 49.25
C PHE A 6 -28.84 -17.45 48.81
N SER A 7 -28.29 -18.26 47.89
CA SER A 7 -28.26 -19.76 47.88
C SER A 7 -29.48 -20.59 47.41
N PRO A 8 -29.37 -21.94 47.28
CA PRO A 8 -28.45 -22.75 46.43
C PRO A 8 -29.09 -24.03 45.79
N LEU A 9 -28.37 -24.70 44.84
CA LEU A 9 -28.21 -26.18 44.58
C LEU A 9 -29.46 -27.14 44.51
N PRO A 10 -29.34 -28.48 44.26
CA PRO A 10 -28.52 -29.32 43.36
C PRO A 10 -29.38 -30.40 42.60
N CYS A 11 -28.72 -31.48 42.11
CA CYS A 11 -29.21 -32.80 41.64
C CYS A 11 -29.32 -32.95 40.11
N ARG A 12 -28.89 -34.05 39.47
CA ARG A 12 -28.91 -35.45 39.92
C ARG A 12 -27.95 -36.31 39.06
N MET A 13 -27.24 -37.22 39.72
CA MET A 13 -26.56 -38.36 39.09
C MET A 13 -27.59 -39.29 38.41
N ALA A 14 -27.21 -39.91 37.30
CA ALA A 14 -27.72 -41.21 36.90
C ALA A 14 -26.57 -42.10 36.43
N SER A 15 -26.39 -43.18 37.18
CA SER A 15 -25.48 -44.29 36.96
C SER A 15 -26.20 -45.34 36.12
N VAL A 16 -25.56 -45.85 35.07
CA VAL A 16 -25.93 -47.15 34.49
C VAL A 16 -24.65 -47.97 34.31
N LYS A 17 -24.55 -49.04 35.10
CA LYS A 17 -23.59 -50.12 34.92
C LYS A 17 -24.22 -51.14 33.97
N PHE A 18 -23.48 -51.60 32.96
CA PHE A 18 -23.70 -52.92 32.38
C PHE A 18 -22.36 -53.55 32.01
N TRP A 19 -22.14 -54.74 32.51
CA TRP A 19 -20.96 -55.58 32.29
C TRP A 19 -21.32 -56.59 31.20
N ALA A 20 -20.48 -56.77 30.18
CA ALA A 20 -20.31 -58.07 29.51
C ALA A 20 -19.06 -58.06 28.63
N ARG A 21 -18.22 -59.06 28.86
CA ARG A 21 -17.05 -59.46 28.06
C ARG A 21 -17.44 -59.73 26.60
N CYS A 22 -16.53 -59.46 25.66
CA CYS A 22 -16.11 -60.44 24.65
C CYS A 22 -14.86 -59.97 23.90
N THR A 23 -13.82 -60.77 23.99
CA THR A 23 -12.60 -60.77 23.17
C THR A 23 -12.90 -61.05 21.69
N SER A 24 -12.35 -60.28 20.76
CA SER A 24 -11.67 -60.82 19.57
C SER A 24 -10.86 -59.75 18.87
N LEU A 25 -9.64 -60.13 18.48
CA LEU A 25 -8.72 -59.36 17.65
C LEU A 25 -9.33 -59.09 16.28
N LEU A 26 -9.22 -57.85 15.78
CA LEU A 26 -9.07 -57.57 14.36
C LEU A 26 -8.25 -56.28 14.20
N SER A 27 -7.04 -56.47 13.68
CA SER A 27 -6.11 -55.44 13.24
C SER A 27 -6.75 -54.59 12.14
N ALA A 28 -6.96 -53.31 12.42
CA ALA A 28 -7.15 -52.29 11.38
C ALA A 28 -6.04 -51.25 11.57
N ALA A 29 -5.05 -51.29 10.68
CA ALA A 29 -4.04 -50.24 10.59
C ALA A 29 -4.73 -48.96 10.12
N SER A 30 -5.04 -48.08 11.06
CA SER A 30 -5.49 -46.72 10.78
C SER A 30 -4.31 -45.94 10.22
N ILE A 31 -4.20 -45.86 8.89
CA ILE A 31 -3.32 -44.90 8.23
C ILE A 31 -3.97 -43.53 8.44
N SER A 32 -3.50 -42.82 9.47
CA SER A 32 -3.85 -41.42 9.70
C SER A 32 -3.25 -40.61 8.54
N LEU A 33 -4.09 -40.12 7.63
CA LEU A 33 -3.72 -39.01 6.76
C LEU A 33 -3.55 -37.79 7.67
N GLN A 34 -2.34 -37.54 8.15
CA GLN A 34 -1.98 -36.20 8.61
C GLN A 34 -2.11 -35.28 7.40
N ALA A 35 -3.17 -34.49 7.37
CA ALA A 35 -3.23 -33.31 6.52
C ALA A 35 -2.08 -32.39 6.97
N CYS A 36 -0.97 -32.40 6.22
CA CYS A 36 0.02 -31.34 6.31
C CYS A 36 -0.68 -30.07 5.82
N PHE A 37 -1.19 -29.27 6.76
CA PHE A 37 -1.50 -27.88 6.51
C PHE A 37 -0.17 -27.23 6.13
N ILE A 38 0.06 -27.05 4.82
CA ILE A 38 1.07 -26.13 4.32
C ILE A 38 0.60 -24.78 4.85
N THR A 39 1.21 -24.36 5.95
CA THR A 39 0.98 -23.03 6.49
C THR A 39 1.72 -22.12 5.53
N GLU A 40 0.99 -21.55 4.58
CA GLU A 40 1.49 -20.50 3.71
C GLU A 40 2.07 -19.42 4.65
N PRO A 41 3.37 -19.08 4.54
CA PRO A 41 3.96 -18.09 5.41
C PRO A 41 3.18 -16.80 5.18
N ALA A 42 2.47 -16.34 6.21
CA ALA A 42 1.80 -15.07 6.19
C ALA A 42 2.86 -14.01 5.87
N LEU A 43 2.74 -13.39 4.68
CA LEU A 43 3.61 -12.30 4.26
C LEU A 43 3.58 -11.27 5.39
N SER A 44 4.70 -11.11 6.11
CA SER A 44 4.81 -10.07 7.12
C SER A 44 4.54 -8.73 6.44
N PRO A 45 3.72 -7.83 7.01
CA PRO A 45 3.50 -6.50 6.45
C PRO A 45 4.87 -5.82 6.29
N GLN A 46 5.35 -5.70 5.05
CA GLN A 46 6.57 -4.97 4.78
C GLN A 46 6.28 -3.49 5.06
N PRO A 47 7.15 -2.77 5.79
CA PRO A 47 6.95 -1.35 5.99
C PRO A 47 6.96 -0.66 4.62
N SER A 48 5.94 0.15 4.35
CA SER A 48 5.94 0.94 3.12
C SER A 48 7.16 1.86 3.08
N LEU A 49 7.79 1.93 1.92
CA LEU A 49 8.89 2.85 1.64
C LEU A 49 8.38 4.28 1.36
N ILE A 50 7.08 4.48 1.25
CA ILE A 50 6.43 5.76 0.93
C ILE A 50 5.71 6.28 2.18
N PRO A 51 6.05 7.48 2.68
CA PRO A 51 5.48 7.99 3.91
C PRO A 51 3.97 8.26 3.77
N GLU A 52 3.22 8.03 4.84
CA GLU A 52 1.80 8.41 4.91
C GLU A 52 1.62 9.91 5.13
N GLN A 53 2.44 10.51 6.01
CA GLN A 53 2.39 11.93 6.31
C GLN A 53 3.41 12.70 5.48
N GLY A 54 3.03 13.87 4.97
CA GLY A 54 3.92 14.72 4.17
C GLY A 54 4.23 14.15 2.78
N LEU A 55 3.37 13.28 2.26
CA LEU A 55 3.51 12.64 0.95
C LEU A 55 3.75 13.65 -0.18
N GLU A 56 3.14 14.82 -0.11
CA GLU A 56 3.23 15.87 -1.13
C GLU A 56 4.64 16.48 -1.18
N TYR A 57 5.23 16.73 0.00
CA TYR A 57 6.61 17.19 0.10
C TYR A 57 7.59 16.09 -0.28
N PHE A 58 7.28 14.85 0.07
CA PHE A 58 8.07 13.69 -0.34
C PHE A 58 8.09 13.53 -1.87
N VAL A 59 6.94 13.68 -2.54
CA VAL A 59 6.84 13.70 -4.00
C VAL A 59 7.60 14.90 -4.59
N TYR A 60 7.46 16.08 -3.99
CA TYR A 60 8.19 17.28 -4.41
C TYR A 60 9.72 17.11 -4.37
N GLU A 61 10.23 16.40 -3.36
CA GLU A 61 11.67 16.19 -3.15
C GLU A 61 12.24 14.97 -3.87
N ARG A 62 11.45 13.91 -4.09
CA ARG A 62 11.97 12.60 -4.52
C ARG A 62 11.39 12.06 -5.83
N LEU A 63 10.39 12.70 -6.43
CA LEU A 63 9.87 12.26 -7.73
C LEU A 63 10.85 12.61 -8.84
N ASP A 64 11.47 11.60 -9.44
CA ASP A 64 12.39 11.78 -10.56
C ASP A 64 11.61 12.17 -11.82
N LEU A 65 11.67 13.45 -12.18
CA LEU A 65 11.03 14.02 -13.36
C LEU A 65 11.68 13.55 -14.67
N ALA A 66 12.86 12.93 -14.63
CA ALA A 66 13.45 12.30 -15.79
C ALA A 66 12.82 10.94 -16.13
N SER A 67 12.12 10.31 -15.17
CA SER A 67 11.55 8.97 -15.35
C SER A 67 10.32 8.91 -16.24
N PHE A 68 9.64 10.03 -16.49
CA PHE A 68 8.47 10.12 -17.38
C PHE A 68 8.50 11.36 -18.27
N ARG A 69 7.57 11.47 -19.22
CA ARG A 69 7.55 12.56 -20.20
C ARG A 69 6.87 13.81 -19.63
N ASN A 70 7.58 14.93 -19.62
CA ASN A 70 7.11 16.25 -19.18
C ASN A 70 7.81 17.39 -19.96
N SER A 71 7.31 18.61 -19.83
CA SER A 71 7.86 19.83 -20.44
C SER A 71 9.25 20.22 -19.93
N PHE A 72 9.70 19.65 -18.80
CA PHE A 72 11.08 19.79 -18.33
C PHE A 72 12.10 19.02 -19.17
N GLY A 73 11.65 18.21 -20.16
CA GLY A 73 12.53 17.46 -21.07
C GLY A 73 13.73 18.25 -21.61
N PRO A 74 13.57 19.48 -22.14
CA PRO A 74 14.69 20.32 -22.60
C PRO A 74 15.60 20.86 -21.48
N LEU A 75 15.11 20.89 -20.24
CA LEU A 75 15.81 21.40 -19.05
C LEU A 75 16.54 20.29 -18.26
N ARG A 76 16.46 19.03 -18.70
CA ARG A 76 17.13 17.89 -18.08
C ARG A 76 18.65 18.04 -18.19
N SER A 77 19.22 18.67 -17.18
CA SER A 77 20.63 18.58 -16.82
C SER A 77 20.76 17.64 -15.63
N GLN A 78 21.95 17.09 -15.37
CA GLN A 78 22.17 16.25 -14.19
C GLN A 78 21.82 16.96 -12.87
N SER A 79 21.78 18.29 -12.88
CA SER A 79 21.45 19.16 -11.75
C SER A 79 19.96 19.44 -11.54
N ILE A 80 19.07 19.06 -12.47
CA ILE A 80 17.62 19.28 -12.34
C ILE A 80 16.90 17.94 -12.55
N ARG A 81 16.57 17.26 -11.45
CA ARG A 81 15.87 15.97 -11.44
C ARG A 81 14.52 16.03 -10.73
N TYR A 82 14.41 16.84 -9.68
CA TYR A 82 13.22 16.91 -8.84
C TYR A 82 12.56 18.29 -8.94
N PHE A 83 11.34 18.42 -8.42
CA PHE A 83 10.70 19.74 -8.35
C PHE A 83 11.45 20.70 -7.42
N CYS A 84 12.05 20.18 -6.34
CA CYS A 84 12.83 20.99 -5.41
C CYS A 84 14.09 21.61 -6.04
N ASP A 85 14.69 20.95 -7.03
CA ASP A 85 15.87 21.47 -7.75
C ASP A 85 15.57 22.72 -8.58
N LEU A 86 14.29 22.95 -8.91
CA LEU A 86 13.85 24.16 -9.62
C LEU A 86 13.91 25.39 -8.71
N GLY A 87 14.02 25.21 -7.39
CA GLY A 87 14.01 26.30 -6.41
C GLY A 87 12.63 26.96 -6.25
N ILE A 88 11.55 26.27 -6.60
CA ILE A 88 10.18 26.81 -6.64
C ILE A 88 9.35 26.10 -5.60
N ALA A 89 8.93 26.84 -4.57
CA ALA A 89 8.05 26.30 -3.54
C ALA A 89 6.68 25.88 -4.13
N PRO A 90 6.08 24.79 -3.61
CA PRO A 90 4.73 24.41 -4.01
C PRO A 90 3.72 25.47 -3.62
N THR A 91 2.82 25.79 -4.54
CA THR A 91 1.69 26.69 -4.31
C THR A 91 0.64 26.03 -3.41
N LYS A 92 0.48 24.71 -3.54
CA LYS A 92 -0.41 23.89 -2.69
C LYS A 92 0.19 22.51 -2.49
N ALA A 93 0.17 22.04 -1.24
CA ALA A 93 0.64 20.71 -0.85
C ALA A 93 -0.27 20.18 0.27
N ALA A 94 -1.30 19.40 -0.07
CA ALA A 94 -2.21 18.78 0.90
C ALA A 94 -3.01 17.63 0.30
N ASN A 95 -3.32 16.60 1.10
CA ASN A 95 -4.21 15.49 0.76
C ASN A 95 -3.81 14.75 -0.53
N GLY A 96 -2.53 14.48 -0.72
CA GLY A 96 -1.99 13.84 -1.92
C GLY A 96 -1.98 14.74 -3.17
N LEU A 97 -2.25 16.03 -3.02
CA LEU A 97 -2.21 17.02 -4.10
C LEU A 97 -1.02 17.95 -3.92
N LEU A 98 -0.19 18.01 -4.96
CA LEU A 98 0.92 18.95 -5.12
C LEU A 98 0.64 19.83 -6.34
N GLU A 99 0.61 21.15 -6.15
CA GLU A 99 0.48 22.13 -7.23
C GLU A 99 1.64 23.10 -7.18
N ILE A 100 2.23 23.37 -8.33
CA ILE A 100 3.33 24.31 -8.51
C ILE A 100 2.95 25.24 -9.64
N GLU A 101 2.82 26.52 -9.30
CA GLU A 101 2.42 27.56 -10.22
C GLU A 101 3.57 28.54 -10.45
N MET A 102 4.01 28.65 -11.70
CA MET A 102 5.07 29.56 -12.15
C MET A 102 4.49 30.73 -12.96
N SER A 103 5.32 31.62 -13.49
CA SER A 103 4.88 32.66 -14.43
C SER A 103 4.20 32.07 -15.66
N ASP A 104 4.85 31.09 -16.30
CA ASP A 104 4.47 30.58 -17.61
C ASP A 104 3.97 29.13 -17.59
N TRP A 105 4.14 28.43 -16.47
CA TRP A 105 3.86 27.00 -16.34
C TRP A 105 2.99 26.70 -15.11
N TYR A 106 2.20 25.64 -15.23
CA TYR A 106 1.42 25.05 -14.16
C TYR A 106 1.65 23.54 -14.13
N TYR A 107 2.05 23.04 -12.96
CA TYR A 107 2.24 21.62 -12.71
C TYR A 107 1.33 21.17 -11.59
N ARG A 108 0.75 19.98 -11.75
CA ARG A 108 -0.01 19.32 -10.69
C ARG A 108 0.33 17.85 -10.65
N VAL A 109 0.64 17.35 -9.45
CA VAL A 109 0.68 15.92 -9.15
C VAL A 109 -0.45 15.61 -8.19
N ARG A 110 -1.29 14.64 -8.52
CA ARG A 110 -2.34 14.14 -7.63
C ARG A 110 -2.19 12.64 -7.45
N VAL A 111 -2.00 12.20 -6.22
CA VAL A 111 -2.03 10.78 -5.85
C VAL A 111 -3.49 10.33 -5.87
N ILE A 112 -3.84 9.47 -6.82
CA ILE A 112 -5.19 8.92 -7.00
C ILE A 112 -5.40 7.72 -6.09
N ASN A 113 -4.41 6.82 -6.05
CA ASN A 113 -4.51 5.57 -5.31
C ASN A 113 -3.13 5.10 -4.85
N ARG A 114 -3.13 4.23 -3.84
CA ARG A 114 -1.93 3.67 -3.21
C ARG A 114 -2.13 2.18 -3.01
N GLY A 115 -1.09 1.39 -3.26
CA GLY A 115 -1.12 -0.06 -3.05
C GLY A 115 -0.08 -0.76 -3.90
N ASP A 116 0.04 -2.07 -3.72
CA ASP A 116 0.91 -2.92 -4.55
C ASP A 116 0.15 -3.31 -5.83
N PHE A 117 0.36 -2.57 -6.92
CA PHE A 117 -0.37 -2.78 -8.17
C PHE A 117 0.37 -3.70 -9.13
N ASN A 118 1.70 -3.71 -9.06
CA ASN A 118 2.55 -4.56 -9.89
C ASN A 118 2.80 -5.96 -9.26
N ARG A 119 2.39 -6.17 -8.00
CA ARG A 119 2.55 -7.40 -7.20
C ARG A 119 3.99 -7.76 -6.88
N ASP A 120 4.86 -6.76 -6.71
CA ASP A 120 6.25 -6.94 -6.31
C ASP A 120 6.46 -6.92 -4.78
N GLY A 121 5.39 -6.69 -4.02
CA GLY A 121 5.40 -6.62 -2.56
C GLY A 121 5.78 -5.24 -2.02
N LEU A 122 5.96 -4.23 -2.87
CA LEU A 122 6.19 -2.84 -2.51
C LEU A 122 4.93 -2.00 -2.76
N GLU A 123 4.85 -0.85 -2.07
CA GLU A 123 3.78 0.09 -2.33
C GLU A 123 4.08 0.93 -3.57
N ASP A 124 3.11 0.97 -4.48
CA ASP A 124 3.08 1.84 -5.65
C ASP A 124 2.05 2.97 -5.47
N LEU A 125 2.24 4.05 -6.24
CA LEU A 125 1.32 5.18 -6.33
C LEU A 125 0.76 5.28 -7.75
N TYR A 126 -0.56 5.33 -7.88
CA TYR A 126 -1.17 5.92 -9.07
C TYR A 126 -1.17 7.42 -8.93
N ILE A 127 -0.50 8.11 -9.85
CA ILE A 127 -0.52 9.56 -9.93
C ILE A 127 -1.16 10.05 -11.22
N GLU A 128 -1.91 11.13 -11.12
CA GLU A 128 -2.24 12.00 -12.23
C GLU A 128 -1.22 13.14 -12.25
N PHE A 129 -0.60 13.36 -13.40
CA PHE A 129 0.29 14.46 -13.62
C PHE A 129 -0.27 15.40 -14.69
N ILE A 130 -0.37 16.68 -14.35
CA ILE A 130 -0.68 17.76 -15.29
C ILE A 130 0.55 18.62 -15.50
N ASP A 131 0.79 18.92 -16.77
CA ASP A 131 1.83 19.82 -17.26
C ASP A 131 1.19 20.75 -18.29
N ALA A 132 1.04 22.01 -17.92
CA ALA A 132 0.32 23.00 -18.72
C ALA A 132 1.10 24.30 -18.84
N ALA A 133 1.15 24.85 -20.05
CA ALA A 133 1.59 26.21 -20.27
C ALA A 133 0.43 27.16 -19.95
N LYS A 134 0.69 28.19 -19.15
CA LYS A 134 -0.29 29.25 -18.86
C LYS A 134 -0.59 30.13 -20.06
N HIS A 135 0.37 30.18 -20.99
CA HIS A 135 0.27 30.91 -22.23
C HIS A 135 0.42 29.94 -23.40
N GLY A 136 -0.49 30.03 -24.38
CA GLY A 136 -0.54 29.12 -25.52
C GLY A 136 -1.56 27.99 -25.31
N SER A 137 -1.38 26.90 -26.06
CA SER A 137 -2.33 25.77 -26.10
C SER A 137 -1.77 24.46 -25.56
N TYR A 138 -0.54 24.46 -25.04
CA TYR A 138 0.06 23.24 -24.51
C TYR A 138 -0.55 22.91 -23.15
N GLN A 139 -1.23 21.76 -23.09
CA GLN A 139 -1.73 21.17 -21.86
C GLN A 139 -1.69 19.66 -22.03
N ARG A 140 -1.16 18.97 -21.03
CA ARG A 140 -1.08 17.53 -20.99
C ARG A 140 -1.48 17.00 -19.62
N THR A 141 -2.23 15.91 -19.64
CA THR A 141 -2.60 15.15 -18.46
C THR A 141 -2.30 13.69 -18.75
N ASP A 142 -1.46 13.08 -17.92
CA ASP A 142 -1.14 11.65 -18.04
C ASP A 142 -1.28 10.96 -16.68
N LEU A 143 -1.46 9.65 -16.72
CA LEU A 143 -1.42 8.77 -15.56
C LEU A 143 -0.11 8.02 -15.52
N TYR A 144 0.45 7.85 -14.32
CA TYR A 144 1.67 7.09 -14.10
C TYR A 144 1.54 6.17 -12.89
N LEU A 145 2.15 5.00 -12.99
CA LEU A 145 2.41 4.13 -11.84
C LEU A 145 3.82 4.42 -11.34
N ILE A 146 3.93 4.84 -10.09
CA ILE A 146 5.20 5.25 -9.47
C ILE A 146 5.55 4.26 -8.38
N THR A 147 6.81 3.84 -8.36
CA THR A 147 7.34 2.90 -7.35
C THR A 147 8.56 3.50 -6.69
N ARG A 148 8.84 3.02 -5.48
CA ARG A 148 10.10 3.25 -4.78
C ARG A 148 10.70 1.90 -4.39
N TYR A 149 11.88 1.57 -4.91
CA TYR A 149 12.51 0.27 -4.68
C TYR A 149 13.32 0.17 -3.38
N HIS A 150 13.88 1.28 -2.89
CA HIS A 150 14.67 1.31 -1.67
C HIS A 150 14.40 2.57 -0.82
N ALA A 151 14.70 2.49 0.48
CA ALA A 151 14.56 3.61 1.41
C ALA A 151 15.42 4.83 1.07
N ASP A 152 16.47 4.65 0.26
CA ASP A 152 17.33 5.72 -0.23
C ASP A 152 17.13 6.04 -1.72
N SER A 153 16.28 5.27 -2.43
CA SER A 153 16.00 5.51 -3.84
C SER A 153 14.95 6.60 -4.05
N ASP A 154 14.91 7.07 -5.29
CA ASP A 154 13.91 8.00 -5.79
C ASP A 154 12.58 7.30 -6.08
N LEU A 155 11.53 8.12 -6.22
CA LEU A 155 10.25 7.73 -6.80
C LEU A 155 10.38 7.79 -8.32
N ILE A 156 10.15 6.66 -8.98
CA ILE A 156 10.30 6.53 -10.43
C ILE A 156 9.02 6.00 -11.07
N ALA A 157 8.72 6.50 -12.28
CA ALA A 157 7.63 5.96 -13.08
C ALA A 157 8.02 4.62 -13.69
N ILE A 158 7.19 3.60 -13.46
CA ILE A 158 7.37 2.23 -13.96
C ILE A 158 6.34 1.85 -15.02
N ALA A 159 5.18 2.54 -15.06
CA ALA A 159 4.19 2.40 -16.12
C ALA A 159 3.63 3.75 -16.55
N PHE A 160 3.34 3.87 -17.85
CA PHE A 160 2.87 5.09 -18.51
C PHE A 160 1.47 4.82 -19.06
N GLU A 161 0.51 5.65 -18.67
CA GLU A 161 -0.92 5.44 -18.96
C GLU A 161 -1.46 4.07 -18.50
N PRO A 162 -1.18 3.63 -17.26
CA PRO A 162 -1.73 2.39 -16.72
C PRO A 162 -3.26 2.46 -16.60
N ALA A 163 -3.93 1.32 -16.79
CA ALA A 163 -5.35 1.19 -16.53
C ALA A 163 -5.60 1.22 -15.01
N LEU A 164 -6.54 2.07 -14.58
CA LEU A 164 -6.99 2.16 -13.18
C LEU A 164 -7.91 1.00 -12.79
#